data_AF-K6T097-F1
#
_entry.id   AF-K6T097-F1
#
_cell.length_a   1.000
_cell.length_b   1.000
_cell.length_c   1.000
_cell.angle_alpha   90.00
_cell.angle_beta   90.00
_cell.angle_gamma   90.00
#
_symmetry.space_group_name_H-M   'P 1'
#
loop_
_entity.id
_entity.type
_entity.pdbx_description
1 polymer ?
#
loop_
_entity_poly.entity_id
_entity_poly.type
_entity_poly.pdbx_seq_one_letter_code
_entity_poly.pdbx_strand_id
1 'polypeptide(L)'
;MTDGNHYKTLDQWWKIDDEQLKTPEHDDLLIWLLKKENLKKIITKKDPEAIHWDWENVKIHAEEYIIAENGYRVGAPDIIFSIPRYSSDKCQTNPINKNISPNCVMNAGYNSHDHYQHYSRYFIEIKPEIKNFGTTLRQLKLYISYGYEGRAYLLTADQRFIEEFENQGIKVIYPPKVQTNLEF
;
A
#
# COMPACT_ATOMS: atom_id res chain seq x y z
N MET A 1 -30.87 -24.85 30.11
CA MET A 1 -29.77 -23.92 30.43
C MET A 1 -28.62 -24.27 29.52
N THR A 2 -28.52 -23.61 28.37
CA THR A 2 -27.50 -23.88 27.34
C THR A 2 -26.56 -22.69 27.29
N ASP A 3 -25.42 -22.83 27.95
CA ASP A 3 -24.32 -21.87 27.93
C ASP A 3 -23.63 -21.95 26.56
N GLY A 4 -24.14 -21.16 25.61
CA GLY A 4 -23.53 -20.96 24.31
C GLY A 4 -22.34 -20.04 24.47
N ASN A 5 -21.15 -20.63 24.65
CA ASN A 5 -19.88 -19.91 24.70
C ASN A 5 -19.57 -19.37 23.27
N HIS A 6 -20.19 -18.26 22.90
CA HIS A 6 -20.22 -17.68 21.54
C HIS A 6 -19.09 -16.69 21.25
N TYR A 7 -17.98 -16.71 22.00
CA TYR A 7 -16.82 -15.88 21.68
C TYR A 7 -15.88 -16.62 20.73
N LYS A 8 -16.34 -16.88 19.51
CA LYS A 8 -15.40 -17.05 18.39
C LYS A 8 -14.80 -15.67 18.13
N THR A 9 -13.53 -15.48 18.47
CA THR A 9 -12.82 -14.22 18.22
C THR A 9 -12.89 -13.88 16.73
N LEU A 10 -12.86 -12.59 16.37
CA LEU A 10 -12.78 -12.15 14.97
C LEU A 10 -11.67 -12.95 14.24
N ASP A 11 -10.52 -13.17 14.86
CA ASP A 11 -9.43 -13.99 14.32
C ASP A 11 -9.85 -15.38 13.82
N GLN A 12 -10.79 -16.07 14.49
CA GLN A 12 -11.33 -17.36 14.05
C GLN A 12 -12.28 -17.25 12.86
N TRP A 13 -13.01 -16.14 12.73
CA TRP A 13 -13.84 -15.86 11.54
C TRP A 13 -12.99 -15.46 10.34
N TRP A 14 -11.87 -14.79 10.59
CA TRP A 14 -10.99 -14.26 9.56
C TRP A 14 -9.97 -15.25 9.03
N LYS A 15 -9.81 -16.45 9.63
CA LYS A 15 -8.77 -17.44 9.27
C LYS A 15 -7.50 -16.69 8.80
N ILE A 16 -6.94 -15.89 9.70
CA ILE A 16 -5.69 -15.12 9.50
C ILE A 16 -4.49 -16.08 9.48
N ASP A 17 -4.65 -17.21 8.80
CA ASP A 17 -3.60 -18.10 8.39
C ASP A 17 -3.68 -18.07 6.88
N ASP A 18 -3.33 -16.91 6.32
CA ASP A 18 -3.21 -16.78 4.88
C ASP A 18 -2.08 -17.71 4.46
N GLU A 19 -2.44 -18.87 3.92
CA GLU A 19 -1.50 -19.89 3.48
C GLU A 19 -0.43 -19.33 2.52
N GLN A 20 -0.71 -18.18 1.88
CA GLN A 20 0.25 -17.50 1.01
C GLN A 20 1.41 -16.84 1.75
N LEU A 21 1.23 -16.43 3.02
CA LEU A 21 2.29 -15.91 3.90
C LEU A 21 3.37 -16.95 4.22
N LYS A 22 3.18 -18.21 3.82
CA LYS A 22 4.11 -19.33 4.08
C LYS A 22 4.73 -19.87 2.80
N THR A 23 4.59 -19.15 1.69
CA THR A 23 5.12 -19.61 0.40
C THR A 23 6.50 -18.99 0.14
N PRO A 24 7.50 -19.77 -0.33
CA PRO A 24 8.81 -19.23 -0.69
C PRO A 24 8.73 -18.09 -1.73
N GLU A 25 7.72 -18.14 -2.61
CA GLU A 25 7.50 -17.08 -3.60
C GLU A 25 7.05 -15.76 -2.96
N HIS A 26 6.16 -15.80 -1.96
CA HIS A 26 5.78 -14.59 -1.22
C HIS A 26 6.98 -14.01 -0.47
N ASP A 27 7.72 -14.84 0.26
CA ASP A 27 8.91 -14.43 1.03
C ASP A 27 9.96 -13.76 0.13
N ASP A 28 10.24 -14.36 -1.04
CA ASP A 28 11.17 -13.80 -2.03
C ASP A 28 10.74 -12.40 -2.48
N LEU A 29 9.45 -12.18 -2.70
CA LEU A 29 8.90 -10.89 -3.13
C LEU A 29 8.94 -9.86 -2.01
N LEU A 30 8.62 -10.26 -0.78
CA LEU A 30 8.71 -9.41 0.40
C LEU A 30 10.16 -8.94 0.61
N ILE A 31 11.12 -9.87 0.67
CA ILE A 31 12.54 -9.57 0.83
C ILE A 31 13.05 -8.69 -0.32
N TRP A 32 12.58 -8.93 -1.54
CA TRP A 32 12.94 -8.12 -2.69
C TRP A 32 12.45 -6.67 -2.55
N LEU A 33 11.20 -6.46 -2.10
CA LEU A 33 10.61 -5.14 -1.90
C LEU A 33 11.17 -4.38 -0.69
N LEU A 34 11.73 -5.07 0.31
CA LEU A 34 12.39 -4.41 1.44
C LEU A 34 13.62 -3.58 1.04
N LYS A 35 14.16 -3.82 -0.16
CA LYS A 35 15.24 -2.99 -0.72
C LYS A 35 14.64 -1.73 -1.37
N LYS A 36 15.07 -0.56 -0.89
CA LYS A 36 14.56 0.75 -1.33
C LYS A 36 14.62 0.94 -2.85
N GLU A 37 15.68 0.46 -3.49
CA GLU A 37 15.92 0.58 -4.93
C GLU A 37 14.89 -0.22 -5.74
N ASN A 38 14.54 -1.41 -5.25
CA ASN A 38 13.55 -2.28 -5.88
C ASN A 38 12.14 -1.70 -5.71
N LEU A 39 11.81 -1.25 -4.49
CA LEU A 39 10.57 -0.55 -4.21
C LEU A 39 10.42 0.70 -5.09
N LYS A 40 11.47 1.53 -5.19
CA LYS A 40 11.50 2.68 -6.08
C LYS A 40 11.20 2.26 -7.51
N LYS A 41 11.96 1.30 -8.04
CA LYS A 41 11.82 0.83 -9.43
C LYS A 41 10.39 0.40 -9.76
N ILE A 42 9.79 -0.44 -8.91
CA ILE A 42 8.46 -1.00 -9.18
C ILE A 42 7.35 0.05 -9.05
N ILE A 43 7.46 0.92 -8.04
CA ILE A 43 6.48 1.99 -7.83
C ILE A 43 6.57 3.01 -8.95
N THR A 44 7.78 3.46 -9.35
CA THR A 44 7.94 4.45 -10.43
C THR A 44 7.47 3.95 -11.78
N LYS A 45 7.51 2.63 -12.02
CA LYS A 45 6.98 2.04 -13.26
C LYS A 45 5.45 2.17 -13.34
N LYS A 46 4.77 2.06 -12.20
CA LYS A 46 3.31 2.15 -12.12
C LYS A 46 2.81 3.58 -11.90
N ASP A 47 3.59 4.38 -11.19
CA ASP A 47 3.30 5.76 -10.82
C ASP A 47 4.50 6.64 -11.23
N PRO A 48 4.52 7.19 -12.46
CA PRO A 48 5.65 7.97 -12.94
C PRO A 48 5.97 9.21 -12.10
N GLU A 49 4.98 9.78 -11.40
CA GLU A 49 5.20 10.93 -10.52
C GLU A 49 6.11 10.57 -9.33
N ALA A 50 6.09 9.30 -8.92
CA ALA A 50 6.90 8.79 -7.83
C ALA A 50 8.41 8.92 -8.06
N ILE A 51 8.87 9.19 -9.29
CA ILE A 51 10.29 9.43 -9.56
C ILE A 51 10.85 10.62 -8.77
N HIS A 52 9.98 11.59 -8.44
CA HIS A 52 10.32 12.81 -7.72
C HIS A 52 10.17 12.71 -6.20
N TRP A 53 9.76 11.57 -5.67
CA TRP A 53 9.64 11.37 -4.23
C TRP A 53 11.00 11.31 -3.55
N ASP A 54 11.02 11.63 -2.26
CA ASP A 54 12.22 11.51 -1.44
C ASP A 54 12.46 10.06 -1.02
N TRP A 55 13.06 9.30 -1.95
CA TRP A 55 13.43 7.91 -1.76
C TRP A 55 14.61 7.71 -0.81
N GLU A 56 15.41 8.75 -0.52
CA GLU A 56 16.51 8.65 0.44
C GLU A 56 15.92 8.47 1.85
N ASN A 57 14.91 9.28 2.18
CA ASN A 57 14.27 9.32 3.49
C ASN A 57 12.99 8.46 3.59
N VAL A 58 12.73 7.59 2.61
CA VAL A 58 11.62 6.62 2.70
C VAL A 58 11.83 5.69 3.90
N LYS A 59 10.75 5.46 4.64
CA LYS A 59 10.68 4.45 5.70
C LYS A 59 9.86 3.27 5.20
N ILE A 60 10.37 2.07 5.39
CA ILE A 60 9.72 0.82 4.99
C ILE A 60 9.54 -0.01 6.26
N HIS A 61 8.32 -0.47 6.47
CA HIS A 61 7.90 -1.30 7.59
C HIS A 61 7.22 -2.54 7.01
N ALA A 62 7.62 -3.73 7.45
CA ALA A 62 6.92 -4.96 7.12
C ALA A 62 6.02 -5.37 8.29
N GLU A 63 4.87 -5.95 7.96
CA GLU A 63 3.94 -6.58 8.92
C GLU A 63 3.48 -5.65 10.06
N GLU A 64 3.44 -4.34 9.81
CA GLU A 64 2.94 -3.37 10.79
C GLU A 64 1.41 -3.33 10.75
N TYR A 65 0.78 -3.36 11.93
CA TYR A 65 -0.67 -3.29 12.03
C TYR A 65 -1.21 -1.91 11.66
N ILE A 66 -2.27 -1.91 10.85
CA ILE A 66 -3.20 -0.79 10.77
C ILE A 66 -4.06 -0.84 12.04
N ILE A 67 -4.01 0.24 12.82
CA ILE A 67 -4.74 0.37 14.08
C ILE A 67 -5.82 1.45 13.89
N ALA A 68 -7.07 1.10 14.20
CA ALA A 68 -8.20 2.01 14.20
C ALA A 68 -8.10 3.01 15.37
N GLU A 69 -8.83 4.12 15.31
CA GLU A 69 -8.82 5.16 16.36
C GLU A 69 -9.17 4.64 17.76
N ASN A 70 -10.03 3.63 17.82
CA ASN A 70 -10.42 2.96 19.05
C ASN A 70 -9.40 1.93 19.55
N GLY A 71 -8.22 1.85 18.92
CA GLY A 71 -7.11 0.96 19.30
C GLY A 71 -7.23 -0.47 18.77
N TYR A 72 -8.24 -0.78 17.96
CA TYR A 72 -8.40 -2.12 17.39
C TYR A 72 -7.47 -2.34 16.20
N ARG A 73 -6.88 -3.53 16.14
CA ARG A 73 -6.09 -3.97 14.98
C ARG A 73 -7.05 -4.33 13.84
N VAL A 74 -6.88 -3.67 12.71
CA VAL A 74 -7.69 -3.84 11.50
C VAL A 74 -7.11 -4.96 10.64
N GLY A 75 -5.79 -5.00 10.53
CA GLY A 75 -5.02 -5.99 9.78
C GLY A 75 -3.58 -5.52 9.63
N ALA A 76 -2.74 -6.36 9.04
CA ALA A 76 -1.36 -6.06 8.75
C ALA A 76 -1.13 -6.29 7.25
N PRO A 77 -1.03 -5.24 6.42
CA PRO A 77 -0.52 -5.40 5.07
C PRO A 77 0.95 -5.85 5.10
N ASP A 78 1.40 -6.50 4.04
CA ASP A 78 2.76 -7.05 3.97
C ASP A 78 3.83 -5.95 4.11
N ILE A 79 3.63 -4.81 3.43
CA ILE A 79 4.52 -3.64 3.53
C ILE A 79 3.71 -2.36 3.71
N ILE A 80 4.15 -1.52 4.65
CA ILE A 80 3.81 -0.11 4.74
C ILE A 80 5.06 0.70 4.46
N PHE A 81 4.97 1.68 3.56
CA PHE A 81 6.05 2.63 3.35
C PHE A 81 5.56 4.06 3.46
N SER A 82 6.44 4.92 3.96
CA SER A 82 6.14 6.32 4.27
C SER A 82 7.10 7.25 3.55
N ILE A 83 6.55 8.15 2.73
CA ILE A 83 7.30 9.13 1.94
C ILE A 83 7.17 10.51 2.61
N PRO A 84 8.27 11.21 2.90
CA PRO A 84 8.20 12.55 3.49
C PRO A 84 7.37 13.53 2.64
N ARG A 85 6.50 14.31 3.28
CA ARG A 85 5.82 15.49 2.74
C ARG A 85 6.63 16.72 3.14
N TYR A 86 7.05 17.52 2.16
CA TYR A 86 7.68 18.81 2.43
C TYR A 86 6.59 19.87 2.62
N SER A 87 6.63 20.63 3.73
CA SER A 87 5.68 21.74 3.92
C SER A 87 5.92 22.83 2.86
N SER A 88 4.84 23.46 2.43
CA SER A 88 4.80 24.50 1.40
C SER A 88 5.62 25.76 1.71
N ASP A 89 6.20 25.91 2.90
CA ASP A 89 7.00 27.09 3.26
C ASP A 89 8.32 27.16 2.46
N LYS A 90 8.79 26.03 1.93
CA LYS A 90 9.87 25.99 0.92
C LYS A 90 9.38 26.04 -0.54
N CYS A 91 8.07 25.93 -0.80
CA CYS A 91 7.49 26.05 -2.14
C CYS A 91 7.23 27.53 -2.54
N GLN A 92 7.44 28.51 -1.65
CA GLN A 92 7.13 29.93 -1.87
C GLN A 92 8.27 30.81 -2.43
N THR A 93 9.35 30.26 -2.99
CA THR A 93 10.40 31.10 -3.63
C THR A 93 10.44 30.92 -5.14
N ASN A 94 9.48 31.53 -5.85
CA ASN A 94 9.66 32.33 -7.07
C ASN A 94 8.40 32.27 -7.96
N PRO A 95 7.58 33.34 -8.02
CA PRO A 95 6.39 33.41 -8.89
C PRO A 95 6.69 33.44 -10.40
N ILE A 96 7.93 33.13 -10.83
CA ILE A 96 8.38 33.23 -12.22
C ILE A 96 8.74 31.86 -12.84
N ASN A 97 8.93 30.79 -12.05
CA ASN A 97 9.28 29.48 -12.62
C ASN A 97 8.06 28.57 -12.79
N LYS A 98 7.77 28.23 -14.06
CA LYS A 98 6.71 27.31 -14.51
C LYS A 98 6.86 25.84 -14.07
N ASN A 99 7.72 25.52 -13.12
CA ASN A 99 7.94 24.15 -12.63
C ASN A 99 7.52 24.04 -11.17
N ILE A 100 6.23 23.81 -10.95
CA ILE A 100 5.69 23.42 -9.65
C ILE A 100 6.27 22.03 -9.35
N SER A 101 6.97 21.89 -8.22
CA SER A 101 7.46 20.59 -7.75
C SER A 101 6.25 19.67 -7.46
N PRO A 102 6.22 18.43 -7.96
CA PRO A 102 5.09 17.51 -7.79
C PRO A 102 4.85 17.11 -6.33
N ASN A 103 5.77 17.43 -5.41
CA ASN A 103 5.61 17.19 -3.97
C ASN A 103 4.90 18.32 -3.21
N CYS A 104 4.54 19.43 -3.87
CA CYS A 104 3.80 20.52 -3.23
C CYS A 104 2.29 20.25 -3.35
N VAL A 105 1.65 19.76 -2.27
CA VAL A 105 0.20 19.59 -2.22
C VAL A 105 -0.45 20.96 -2.02
N MET A 106 -1.18 21.45 -3.02
CA MET A 106 -2.12 22.56 -2.84
C MET A 106 -3.23 22.08 -1.88
N ASN A 107 -3.42 22.78 -0.76
CA ASN A 107 -4.38 22.45 0.29
C ASN A 107 -5.79 22.18 -0.27
N ALA A 108 -6.11 20.91 -0.53
CA ALA A 108 -7.45 20.44 -0.80
C ALA A 108 -7.87 19.54 0.37
N GLY A 109 -8.83 20.03 1.17
CA GLY A 109 -9.60 19.21 2.12
C GLY A 109 -8.81 18.68 3.32
N TYR A 110 -8.76 19.48 4.37
CA TYR A 110 -8.27 19.09 5.70
C TYR A 110 -9.03 17.85 6.22
N ASN A 111 -8.32 16.75 6.51
CA ASN A 111 -8.85 15.62 7.28
C ASN A 111 -8.14 15.60 8.64
N SER A 112 -8.90 15.68 9.73
CA SER A 112 -8.39 15.88 11.10
C SER A 112 -7.59 14.69 11.67
N HIS A 113 -7.49 13.59 10.93
CA HIS A 113 -6.80 12.37 11.36
C HIS A 113 -5.32 12.32 10.99
N ASP A 114 -4.82 13.32 10.24
CA ASP A 114 -3.41 13.47 9.86
C ASP A 114 -2.57 14.08 11.01
N HIS A 115 -2.62 13.52 12.22
CA HIS A 115 -1.82 14.01 13.37
C HIS A 115 -0.30 13.75 13.25
N TYR A 116 0.19 13.23 12.12
CA TYR A 116 1.62 13.02 11.80
C TYR A 116 1.97 13.63 10.43
N GLN A 117 1.88 14.97 10.33
CA GLN A 117 1.87 15.77 9.08
C GLN A 117 3.16 15.82 8.24
N HIS A 118 4.08 14.86 8.36
CA HIS A 118 5.32 14.86 7.59
C HIS A 118 5.46 13.71 6.61
N TYR A 119 4.51 12.78 6.53
CA TYR A 119 4.65 11.63 5.63
C TYR A 119 3.33 11.24 4.96
N SER A 120 3.40 10.90 3.67
CA SER A 120 2.38 10.14 2.95
C SER A 120 2.63 8.66 3.20
N ARG A 121 1.68 7.97 3.85
CA ARG A 121 1.72 6.51 4.04
C ARG A 121 1.06 5.80 2.85
N TYR A 122 1.70 4.73 2.41
CA TYR A 122 1.28 3.81 1.36
C TYR A 122 1.36 2.38 1.89
N PHE A 123 0.62 1.44 1.29
CA PHE A 123 0.80 0.03 1.57
C PHE A 123 0.90 -0.81 0.29
N ILE A 124 1.55 -1.95 0.41
CA ILE A 124 1.61 -3.01 -0.59
C ILE A 124 1.11 -4.29 0.07
N GLU A 125 0.13 -4.92 -0.56
CA GLU A 125 -0.25 -6.30 -0.29
C GLU A 125 0.36 -7.20 -1.38
N ILE A 126 0.95 -8.31 -0.99
CA ILE A 126 1.58 -9.30 -1.85
C ILE A 126 0.66 -10.52 -1.93
N LYS A 127 0.16 -10.80 -3.13
CA LYS A 127 -0.63 -12.01 -3.43
C LYS A 127 -0.05 -12.63 -4.70
N PRO A 128 0.90 -13.58 -4.63
CA PRO A 128 1.46 -14.19 -5.83
C PRO A 128 0.37 -14.73 -6.77
N GLU A 129 -0.67 -15.32 -6.19
CA GLU A 129 -1.89 -15.77 -6.88
C GLU A 129 -3.15 -15.22 -6.20
N ILE A 130 -4.19 -14.84 -6.97
CA ILE A 130 -5.48 -14.42 -6.40
C ILE A 130 -6.42 -15.63 -6.33
N LYS A 131 -6.54 -16.25 -5.15
CA LYS A 131 -7.47 -17.38 -4.92
C LYS A 131 -8.94 -16.96 -5.07
N ASN A 132 -9.30 -15.79 -4.54
CA ASN A 132 -10.65 -15.25 -4.59
C ASN A 132 -10.62 -13.72 -4.67
N PHE A 133 -11.07 -13.21 -5.81
CA PHE A 133 -11.12 -11.77 -6.08
C PHE A 133 -11.88 -10.98 -5.01
N GLY A 134 -13.09 -11.43 -4.63
CA GLY A 134 -13.95 -10.71 -3.68
C GLY A 134 -13.34 -10.62 -2.28
N THR A 135 -12.70 -11.69 -1.81
CA THR A 135 -12.01 -11.69 -0.52
C THR A 135 -10.82 -10.73 -0.51
N THR A 136 -9.96 -10.78 -1.53
CA THR A 136 -8.82 -9.89 -1.66
C THR A 136 -9.26 -8.44 -1.79
N LEU A 137 -10.25 -8.15 -2.64
CA LEU A 137 -10.80 -6.80 -2.79
C LEU A 137 -11.36 -6.27 -1.47
N ARG A 138 -12.11 -7.09 -0.73
CA ARG A 138 -12.65 -6.70 0.58
C ARG A 138 -11.55 -6.36 1.57
N GLN A 139 -10.48 -7.15 1.63
CA GLN A 139 -9.32 -6.89 2.48
C GLN A 139 -8.65 -5.56 2.12
N LEU A 140 -8.35 -5.34 0.84
CA LEU A 140 -7.71 -4.10 0.37
C LEU A 140 -8.57 -2.88 0.63
N LYS A 141 -9.88 -2.96 0.37
CA LYS A 141 -10.83 -1.87 0.64
C LYS A 141 -10.95 -1.56 2.12
N LEU A 142 -10.87 -2.58 2.99
CA LEU A 142 -10.79 -2.36 4.42
C LEU A 142 -9.55 -1.54 4.78
N TYR A 143 -8.37 -1.88 4.27
CA TYR A 143 -7.16 -1.09 4.55
C TYR A 143 -7.27 0.34 4.01
N ILE A 144 -7.80 0.50 2.79
CA ILE A 144 -8.04 1.80 2.17
C ILE A 144 -8.92 2.70 3.04
N SER A 145 -9.96 2.16 3.68
CA SER A 145 -10.86 2.94 4.54
C SER A 145 -10.18 3.57 5.75
N TYR A 146 -8.97 3.12 6.12
CA TYR A 146 -8.16 3.68 7.20
C TYR A 146 -7.08 4.66 6.71
N GLY A 147 -7.38 5.42 5.64
CA GLY A 147 -6.56 6.57 5.23
C GLY A 147 -5.52 6.27 4.14
N TYR A 148 -5.73 5.22 3.33
CA TYR A 148 -4.85 4.85 2.21
C TYR A 148 -5.50 5.05 0.83
N GLU A 149 -6.51 5.91 0.72
CA GLU A 149 -7.13 6.28 -0.55
C GLU A 149 -6.08 6.80 -1.56
N GLY A 150 -6.11 6.24 -2.78
CA GLY A 150 -5.13 6.50 -3.86
C GLY A 150 -3.72 5.96 -3.60
N ARG A 151 -3.50 5.26 -2.48
CA ARG A 151 -2.18 4.91 -1.94
C ARG A 151 -2.02 3.41 -1.64
N ALA A 152 -2.87 2.60 -2.27
CA ALA A 152 -2.88 1.15 -2.16
C ALA A 152 -2.25 0.50 -3.39
N TYR A 153 -1.33 -0.44 -3.16
CA TYR A 153 -0.74 -1.26 -4.20
C TYR A 153 -0.99 -2.76 -3.94
N LEU A 154 -1.20 -3.51 -5.01
CA LEU A 154 -1.28 -4.97 -4.99
C LEU A 154 -0.15 -5.54 -5.85
N LEU A 155 0.77 -6.28 -5.24
CA LEU A 155 1.78 -7.03 -5.98
C LEU A 155 1.26 -8.45 -6.25
N THR A 156 1.11 -8.79 -7.54
CA THR A 156 0.67 -10.13 -7.95
C THR A 156 1.28 -10.56 -9.28
N ALA A 157 1.53 -11.86 -9.43
CA ALA A 157 1.86 -12.45 -10.73
C ALA A 157 0.59 -12.77 -11.55
N ASP A 158 -0.57 -12.79 -10.89
CA ASP A 158 -1.86 -13.14 -11.48
C ASP A 158 -2.48 -11.94 -12.20
N GLN A 159 -2.56 -12.06 -13.52
CA GLN A 159 -3.03 -10.99 -14.39
C GLN A 159 -4.54 -11.02 -14.64
N ARG A 160 -5.27 -12.00 -14.10
CA ARG A 160 -6.69 -12.22 -14.43
C ARG A 160 -7.61 -11.06 -14.02
N PHE A 161 -7.25 -10.31 -12.98
CA PHE A 161 -8.13 -9.34 -12.32
C PHE A 161 -7.59 -7.90 -12.30
N ILE A 162 -6.66 -7.58 -13.21
CA ILE A 162 -5.94 -6.29 -13.19
C ILE A 162 -6.92 -5.14 -13.29
N GLU A 163 -7.75 -5.13 -14.33
CA GLU A 163 -8.67 -4.02 -14.60
C GLU A 163 -9.68 -3.84 -13.47
N GLU A 164 -10.14 -4.95 -12.88
CA GLU A 164 -11.09 -4.94 -11.77
C GLU A 164 -10.50 -4.31 -10.51
N PHE A 165 -9.23 -4.55 -10.19
CA PHE A 165 -8.57 -3.88 -9.07
C PHE A 165 -8.26 -2.40 -9.38
N GLU A 166 -7.77 -2.10 -10.58
CA GLU A 166 -7.43 -0.73 -11.00
C GLU A 166 -8.64 0.19 -11.03
N ASN A 167 -9.79 -0.29 -11.55
CA ASN A 167 -11.06 0.43 -11.54
C ASN A 167 -11.57 0.71 -10.11
N GLN A 168 -11.04 0.01 -9.12
CA GLN A 168 -11.33 0.21 -7.70
C GLN A 168 -10.30 1.10 -7.00
N GLY A 169 -9.38 1.72 -7.74
CA GLY A 169 -8.35 2.62 -7.21
C GLY A 169 -7.16 1.91 -6.56
N ILE A 170 -6.97 0.61 -6.84
CA ILE A 170 -5.84 -0.19 -6.36
C ILE A 170 -4.83 -0.32 -7.48
N LYS A 171 -3.59 0.11 -7.23
CA LYS A 171 -2.50 0.07 -8.22
C LYS A 171 -1.87 -1.32 -8.24
N VAL A 172 -2.10 -2.08 -9.30
CA VAL A 172 -1.53 -3.41 -9.51
C VAL A 172 -0.10 -3.30 -10.03
N ILE A 173 0.83 -3.97 -9.37
CA ILE A 173 2.25 -4.05 -9.73
C ILE A 173 2.68 -5.50 -9.89
N TYR A 174 3.65 -5.73 -10.78
CA TYR A 174 4.06 -7.08 -11.17
C TYR A 174 5.44 -7.44 -10.62
N PRO A 175 5.67 -8.71 -10.24
CA PRO A 175 7.00 -9.19 -9.89
C PRO A 175 7.99 -9.05 -11.06
N PRO A 176 9.30 -8.87 -10.79
CA PRO A 176 10.30 -8.64 -11.84
C PRO A 176 10.32 -9.70 -12.94
N LYS A 177 10.12 -10.97 -12.57
CA LYS A 177 10.09 -12.12 -13.51
C LYS A 177 8.97 -11.99 -14.56
N VAL A 178 7.86 -11.36 -14.20
CA VAL A 178 6.72 -11.13 -15.08
C VAL A 178 6.93 -9.86 -15.91
N GLN A 179 7.58 -8.84 -15.34
CA GLN A 179 7.87 -7.60 -16.05
C GLN A 179 8.79 -7.79 -17.26
N THR A 180 9.77 -8.69 -17.19
CA THR A 180 10.67 -9.01 -18.31
C THR A 180 9.97 -9.67 -19.49
N ASN A 181 8.79 -10.26 -19.29
CA ASN A 181 8.00 -10.89 -20.36
C ASN A 181 6.97 -9.96 -20.99
N LEU A 182 6.85 -8.72 -20.48
CA LEU A 182 5.89 -7.70 -20.93
C LEU A 182 6.56 -6.56 -21.70
N GLU A 183 7.89 -6.60 -21.89
CA GLU A 183 8.61 -5.69 -22.78
C GLU A 183 8.53 -6.25 -24.21
N PHE A 184 7.51 -5.81 -24.96
CA PHE A 184 7.38 -5.98 -26.42
C PHE A 184 7.57 -4.64 -27.12
#